data_AF-A0AAV6PA72-F1
#
_entry.id   AF-A0AAV6PA72-F1
#
_cell.length_a   1.000
_cell.length_b   1.000
_cell.length_c   1.000
_cell.angle_alpha   90.00
_cell.angle_beta   90.00
_cell.angle_gamma   90.00
#
_symmetry.space_group_name_H-M   'P 1'
#
loop_
_entity.id
_entity.type
_entity.pdbx_description
1 polymer ?
#
loop_
_entity_poly.entity_id
_entity_poly.type
_entity_poly.pdbx_seq_one_letter_code
_entity_poly.pdbx_strand_id
1 'polypeptide(L)'
;MEICLNSSADRRERRLEVDDLKGNFASEFTFLPNSQQSILEEREHLQVYLRIRPFTSAEHNSTESQDCVSIESADTVLLKPPSVSLSARLSVDRSLPHTGQRFQFSQVFGPETTQRELFEGTVKDLVRDVLHGANSLLFTYGVTNAGKTFTFLGPDADAGILPRSLDLIFNSIDERVFTGTGIKPQRCREFSRLSTEQQVEEAAFKRNLFRQLKE
;
A
#
# COMPACT_ATOMS: atom_id res chain seq x y z
N MET A 1 2.02 46.81 7.85
CA MET A 1 3.20 46.92 8.72
C MET A 1 4.13 45.80 8.33
N GLU A 2 5.04 46.09 7.42
CA GLU A 2 6.27 45.32 7.28
C GLU A 2 7.13 45.48 8.54
N ILE A 3 7.95 44.46 8.78
CA ILE A 3 9.37 44.46 9.19
C ILE A 3 9.54 43.19 10.04
N CYS A 4 9.95 42.08 9.41
CA CYS A 4 11.34 41.64 9.24
C CYS A 4 11.94 41.08 10.53
N LEU A 5 12.39 39.83 10.48
CA LEU A 5 13.78 39.49 10.74
C LEU A 5 14.08 38.09 10.18
N ASN A 6 14.97 38.09 9.18
CA ASN A 6 15.75 36.94 8.77
C ASN A 6 16.45 36.32 9.99
N SER A 7 16.40 34.99 10.05
CA SER A 7 17.42 34.18 10.72
C SER A 7 17.67 32.96 9.84
N SER A 8 18.50 33.15 8.83
CA SER A 8 19.18 32.07 8.13
C SER A 8 20.20 31.45 9.09
N ALA A 9 19.91 30.26 9.60
CA ALA A 9 20.88 29.41 10.27
C ALA A 9 20.51 27.94 10.05
N ASP A 10 21.11 27.36 9.02
CA ASP A 10 21.66 26.00 8.99
C ASP A 10 20.82 24.90 9.67
N ARG A 11 19.86 24.34 8.93
CA ARG A 11 19.45 22.95 9.12
C ARG A 11 19.80 22.17 7.86
N ARG A 12 21.02 21.62 7.87
CA ARG A 12 21.45 20.45 7.11
C ARG A 12 20.24 19.66 6.57
N GLU A 13 20.10 19.66 5.25
CA GLU A 13 19.38 18.62 4.53
C GLU A 13 19.89 17.28 5.05
N ARG A 14 19.13 16.65 5.95
CA ARG A 14 19.31 15.23 6.21
C ARG A 14 18.88 14.55 4.92
N ARG A 15 19.86 14.12 4.12
CA ARG A 15 19.68 13.05 3.14
C ARG A 15 18.92 11.94 3.86
N LEU A 16 17.64 11.78 3.52
CA LEU A 16 16.85 10.63 3.93
C LEU A 16 17.34 9.48 3.04
N GLU A 17 17.92 8.46 3.67
CA GLU A 17 18.30 7.23 2.99
C GLU A 17 17.02 6.47 2.63
N VAL A 18 16.57 6.63 1.38
CA VAL A 18 15.50 5.85 0.74
C VAL A 18 16.11 4.57 0.17
N ASP A 19 16.83 3.81 0.99
CA ASP A 19 17.53 2.59 0.56
C ASP A 19 16.69 1.33 0.75
N ASP A 20 15.60 1.42 1.50
CA ASP A 20 14.70 0.31 1.74
C ASP A 20 13.65 0.06 0.66
N LEU A 21 13.34 1.05 -0.16
CA LEU A 21 12.62 0.84 -1.42
C LEU A 21 13.51 0.20 -2.50
N LYS A 22 14.84 0.35 -2.41
CA LYS A 22 15.79 -0.23 -3.36
C LYS A 22 16.16 -1.69 -3.07
N GLY A 23 15.49 -2.31 -2.09
CA GLY A 23 15.62 -3.76 -1.91
C GLY A 23 15.27 -4.43 -3.23
N ASN A 24 16.22 -5.17 -3.83
CA ASN A 24 16.06 -5.84 -5.13
C ASN A 24 15.04 -6.99 -5.03
N PHE A 25 13.76 -6.66 -4.83
CA PHE A 25 12.63 -7.59 -4.89
C PHE A 25 12.55 -8.23 -6.27
N ALA A 26 13.02 -7.56 -7.33
CA ALA A 26 13.04 -8.08 -8.69
C ALA A 26 13.63 -9.50 -8.80
N SER A 27 14.69 -9.79 -8.03
CA SER A 27 15.36 -11.11 -8.03
C SER A 27 14.50 -12.24 -7.45
N GLU A 28 13.59 -11.94 -6.52
CA GLU A 28 12.62 -12.89 -5.96
C GLU A 28 11.51 -13.22 -6.99
N PHE A 29 11.29 -12.32 -7.95
CA PHE A 29 10.29 -12.47 -9.02
C PHE A 29 10.84 -13.13 -10.29
N THR A 30 12.16 -13.19 -10.50
CA THR A 30 12.71 -13.55 -11.82
C THR A 30 12.87 -15.04 -12.10
N PHE A 31 12.90 -15.94 -11.11
CA PHE A 31 13.07 -17.37 -11.40
C PHE A 31 12.33 -18.26 -10.40
N LEU A 32 11.06 -18.56 -10.69
CA LEU A 32 10.47 -19.84 -10.32
C LEU A 32 10.21 -20.64 -11.61
N PRO A 33 10.94 -21.74 -11.85
CA PRO A 33 10.61 -22.66 -12.92
C PRO A 33 9.23 -23.29 -12.68
N ASN A 34 8.59 -23.64 -13.79
CA ASN A 34 7.23 -24.19 -13.99
C ASN A 34 6.83 -25.45 -13.17
N SER A 35 7.47 -25.76 -12.03
CA SER A 35 7.25 -27.00 -11.27
C SER A 35 6.27 -26.90 -10.10
N GLN A 36 5.59 -25.76 -9.88
CA GLN A 36 4.53 -25.63 -8.86
C GLN A 36 3.14 -25.34 -9.45
N GLN A 37 2.85 -25.89 -10.64
CA GLN A 37 1.53 -25.80 -11.26
C GLN A 37 0.45 -26.69 -10.58
N SER A 38 0.73 -27.19 -9.37
CA SER A 38 -0.16 -28.06 -8.58
C SER A 38 -0.55 -27.51 -7.20
N ILE A 39 -0.23 -26.26 -6.89
CA ILE A 39 -0.76 -25.54 -5.71
C ILE A 39 -1.47 -24.27 -6.21
N LEU A 40 -2.46 -24.45 -7.07
CA LEU A 40 -3.62 -23.55 -7.02
C LEU A 40 -4.39 -23.97 -5.76
N GLU A 41 -3.83 -23.67 -4.58
CA GLU A 41 -4.66 -23.53 -3.39
C GLU A 41 -5.82 -22.62 -3.79
N GLU A 42 -7.05 -23.00 -3.42
CA GLU A 42 -8.23 -22.14 -3.51
C GLU A 42 -7.94 -20.86 -2.71
N ARG A 43 -7.20 -19.92 -3.30
CA ARG A 43 -7.03 -18.59 -2.76
C ARG A 43 -8.40 -17.97 -2.84
N GLU A 44 -8.98 -17.71 -1.68
CA GLU A 44 -10.24 -17.00 -1.57
C GLU A 44 -10.16 -15.74 -2.44
N HIS A 45 -11.12 -15.59 -3.34
CA HIS A 45 -11.17 -14.45 -4.27
C HIS A 45 -11.37 -13.10 -3.56
N LEU A 46 -11.65 -13.13 -2.25
CA LEU A 46 -11.77 -11.96 -1.40
C LEU A 46 -10.99 -12.22 -0.11
N GLN A 47 -9.96 -11.41 0.11
CA GLN A 47 -9.23 -11.38 1.39
C GLN A 47 -9.59 -10.09 2.13
N VAL A 48 -9.91 -10.20 3.41
CA VAL A 48 -10.29 -9.07 4.25
C VAL A 48 -9.28 -8.92 5.37
N TYR A 49 -8.51 -7.83 5.32
CA TYR A 49 -7.46 -7.53 6.29
C TYR A 49 -7.93 -6.45 7.27
N LEU A 50 -7.64 -6.63 8.56
CA LEU A 50 -7.86 -5.59 9.56
C LEU A 50 -6.53 -4.93 9.90
N ARG A 51 -6.47 -3.59 9.83
CA ARG A 51 -5.34 -2.82 10.36
C ARG A 51 -5.79 -1.91 11.49
N ILE A 52 -5.19 -2.08 12.65
CA ILE A 52 -5.42 -1.24 13.82
C ILE A 52 -4.33 -0.17 13.81
N ARG A 53 -4.73 1.11 13.75
CA ARG A 53 -3.75 2.20 13.84
C ARG A 53 -3.30 2.40 15.30
N PRO A 54 -2.07 2.89 15.53
CA PRO A 54 -1.69 3.36 16.85
C PRO A 54 -2.49 4.60 17.27
N PHE A 55 -2.59 4.78 18.57
CA PHE A 55 -3.10 6.01 19.15
C PHE A 55 -2.08 7.14 18.96
N THR A 56 -2.58 8.33 18.70
CA THR A 56 -1.76 9.53 18.62
C THR A 56 -1.36 9.99 20.02
N SER A 57 -0.30 10.80 20.13
CA SER A 57 0.11 11.36 21.43
C SER A 57 -1.02 12.17 22.11
N ALA A 58 -1.86 12.84 21.33
CA ALA A 58 -3.02 13.57 21.85
C ALA A 58 -4.09 12.62 22.43
N GLU A 59 -4.30 11.46 21.80
CA GLU A 59 -5.25 10.44 22.27
C GLU A 59 -4.73 9.68 23.49
N HIS A 60 -3.42 9.46 23.60
CA HIS A 60 -2.83 8.88 24.83
C HIS A 60 -2.96 9.80 26.04
N ASN A 61 -2.96 11.12 25.82
CA ASN A 61 -3.13 12.10 26.89
C ASN A 61 -4.60 12.30 27.29
N SER A 62 -5.54 11.75 26.52
CA SER A 62 -6.96 11.77 26.90
C SER A 62 -7.24 10.71 27.97
N THR A 63 -8.24 10.96 28.82
CA THR A 63 -8.68 9.98 29.83
C THR A 63 -9.62 8.92 29.24
N GLU A 64 -9.60 8.74 27.91
CA GLU A 64 -10.51 7.82 27.23
C GLU A 64 -9.99 6.38 27.25
N SER A 65 -10.92 5.43 27.18
CA SER A 65 -10.61 4.00 27.20
C SER A 65 -9.93 3.56 25.90
N GLN A 66 -8.74 2.99 26.02
CA GLN A 66 -7.92 2.53 24.89
C GLN A 66 -8.07 1.01 24.62
N ASP A 67 -8.65 0.24 25.54
CA ASP A 67 -8.82 -1.24 25.44
C ASP A 67 -10.12 -1.65 24.74
N CYS A 68 -10.52 -0.95 23.67
CA CYS A 68 -11.73 -1.28 22.92
C CYS A 68 -11.53 -2.40 21.90
N VAL A 69 -10.27 -2.68 21.53
CA VAL A 69 -9.88 -3.76 20.60
C VAL A 69 -8.72 -4.53 21.20
N SER A 70 -8.85 -5.85 21.27
CA SER A 70 -7.78 -6.75 21.68
C SER A 70 -7.57 -7.83 20.63
N ILE A 71 -6.31 -8.09 20.27
CA ILE A 71 -5.94 -9.12 19.30
C ILE A 71 -5.85 -10.46 20.04
N GLU A 72 -6.69 -11.44 19.68
CA GLU A 72 -6.66 -12.78 20.28
C GLU A 72 -5.70 -13.71 19.52
N SER A 73 -5.66 -13.60 18.19
CA SER A 73 -4.81 -14.37 17.29
C SER A 73 -4.45 -13.54 16.04
N ALA A 74 -3.64 -14.10 15.14
CA ALA A 74 -3.24 -13.44 13.89
C ALA A 74 -4.42 -13.09 12.95
N ASP A 75 -5.58 -13.71 13.13
CA ASP A 75 -6.76 -13.56 12.28
C ASP A 75 -8.00 -13.08 13.06
N THR A 76 -7.94 -13.01 14.40
CA THR A 76 -9.13 -12.75 15.24
C THR A 76 -8.90 -11.62 16.24
N VAL A 77 -9.87 -10.72 16.30
CA VAL A 77 -9.93 -9.66 17.32
C VAL A 77 -11.19 -9.76 18.17
N LEU A 78 -11.07 -9.34 19.42
CA LEU A 78 -12.15 -9.15 20.36
C LEU A 78 -12.38 -7.66 20.59
N LEU A 79 -13.57 -7.19 20.23
CA LEU A 79 -14.06 -5.83 20.45
C LEU A 79 -14.78 -5.75 21.80
N LYS A 80 -14.24 -4.94 22.71
CA LYS A 80 -14.79 -4.75 24.05
C LYS A 80 -15.51 -3.39 24.12
N PRO A 81 -16.76 -3.35 24.60
CA PRO A 81 -17.42 -2.07 24.81
C PRO A 81 -16.72 -1.32 25.96
N PRO A 82 -16.56 0.02 25.86
CA PRO A 82 -16.02 0.81 26.96
C PRO A 82 -16.85 0.63 28.23
N SER A 83 -16.20 0.65 29.40
CA SER A 83 -16.86 0.47 30.71
C SER A 83 -17.99 1.46 30.99
N VAL A 84 -17.91 2.65 30.39
CA VAL A 84 -18.92 3.72 30.48
C VAL A 84 -20.16 3.47 29.60
N SER A 85 -20.10 2.51 28.67
CA SER A 85 -21.21 2.19 27.79
C SER A 85 -22.40 1.58 28.54
N LEU A 86 -23.62 1.80 28.05
CA LEU A 86 -24.82 1.17 28.60
C LEU A 86 -24.73 -0.36 28.52
N SER A 87 -24.16 -0.89 27.43
CA SER A 87 -23.95 -2.32 27.24
C SER A 87 -23.04 -2.93 28.31
N ALA A 88 -21.95 -2.24 28.70
CA ALA A 88 -21.10 -2.67 29.80
C ALA A 88 -21.85 -2.62 31.14
N ARG A 89 -22.58 -1.53 31.43
CA ARG A 89 -23.32 -1.37 32.70
C ARG A 89 -24.46 -2.37 32.89
N LEU A 90 -25.19 -2.72 31.83
CA LEU A 90 -26.28 -3.70 31.88
C LEU A 90 -25.78 -5.15 32.06
N SER A 91 -24.51 -5.43 31.73
CA SER A 91 -23.91 -6.74 31.87
C SER A 91 -23.32 -7.03 33.26
N VAL A 92 -23.27 -6.05 34.17
CA VAL A 92 -22.83 -6.25 35.56
C VAL A 92 -23.97 -6.84 36.43
N ASP A 93 -25.22 -6.58 36.08
CA ASP A 93 -26.41 -7.01 36.84
C ASP A 93 -26.95 -8.40 36.42
N ARG A 94 -26.42 -8.96 35.32
CA ARG A 94 -26.69 -10.34 34.90
C ARG A 94 -25.39 -11.10 34.87
N SER A 95 -25.38 -12.33 35.36
CA SER A 95 -24.28 -13.30 35.33
C SER A 95 -23.85 -13.74 33.91
N LEU A 96 -23.99 -12.87 32.90
CA LEU A 96 -23.44 -13.07 31.57
C LEU A 96 -22.00 -12.51 31.55
N PRO A 97 -21.01 -13.30 31.14
CA PRO A 97 -19.65 -12.79 30.94
C PRO A 97 -19.70 -11.58 30.01
N HIS A 98 -18.84 -10.57 30.24
CA HIS A 98 -18.60 -9.48 29.31
C HIS A 98 -18.13 -10.08 27.96
N THR A 99 -19.06 -10.47 27.11
CA THR A 99 -18.75 -11.07 25.81
C THR A 99 -18.57 -9.92 24.84
N GLY A 100 -17.33 -9.42 24.77
CA GLY A 100 -16.90 -8.65 23.61
C GLY A 100 -17.24 -9.40 22.32
N GLN A 101 -17.37 -8.66 21.22
CA GLN A 101 -17.68 -9.25 19.93
C GLN A 101 -16.40 -9.73 19.25
N ARG A 102 -16.38 -10.97 18.79
CA ARG A 102 -15.27 -11.53 18.02
C ARG A 102 -15.48 -11.31 16.54
N PHE A 103 -14.42 -10.89 15.85
CA PHE A 103 -14.39 -10.73 14.41
C PHE A 103 -13.16 -11.45 13.87
N GLN A 104 -13.38 -12.26 12.84
CA GLN A 104 -12.33 -12.96 12.12
C GLN A 104 -12.06 -12.29 10.77
N PHE A 105 -10.80 -12.20 10.40
CA PHE A 105 -10.26 -11.58 9.20
C PHE A 105 -9.26 -12.54 8.55
N SER A 106 -8.84 -12.29 7.31
CA SER A 106 -7.75 -13.07 6.69
C SER A 106 -6.43 -12.88 7.46
N GLN A 107 -6.18 -11.65 7.95
CA GLN A 107 -5.09 -11.34 8.87
C GLN A 107 -5.37 -10.00 9.59
N VAL A 108 -4.85 -9.89 10.80
CA VAL A 108 -4.93 -8.72 11.68
C VAL A 108 -3.54 -8.12 11.85
N PHE A 109 -3.43 -6.83 11.53
CA PHE A 109 -2.23 -6.02 11.70
C PHE A 109 -2.42 -5.07 12.88
N GLY A 110 -1.59 -5.22 13.90
CA GLY A 110 -1.63 -4.39 15.11
C GLY A 110 -1.02 -2.99 14.93
N PRO A 111 -1.10 -2.14 15.96
CA PRO A 111 -0.57 -0.77 15.97
C PRO A 111 0.89 -0.62 15.57
N GLU A 112 1.72 -1.62 15.89
CA GLU A 112 3.16 -1.61 15.62
C GLU A 112 3.52 -2.02 14.18
N THR A 113 2.52 -2.42 13.38
CA THR A 113 2.76 -2.89 12.01
C THR A 113 3.19 -1.73 11.11
N THR A 114 4.39 -1.87 10.54
CA THR A 114 4.96 -0.94 9.56
C THR A 114 4.24 -0.99 8.21
N GLN A 115 4.42 0.03 7.36
CA GLN A 115 3.86 -0.04 6.00
C GLN A 115 4.46 -1.16 5.18
N ARG A 116 5.73 -1.50 5.43
CA ARG A 116 6.43 -2.59 4.71
C ARG A 116 5.83 -3.94 5.05
N GLU A 117 5.69 -4.27 6.33
CA GLU A 117 5.12 -5.54 6.78
C GLU A 117 3.68 -5.71 6.27
N LEU A 118 2.90 -4.61 6.31
CA LEU A 118 1.56 -4.61 5.74
C LEU A 118 1.59 -4.90 4.22
N PHE A 119 2.46 -4.23 3.47
CA PHE A 119 2.59 -4.43 2.03
C PHE A 119 2.99 -5.87 1.67
N GLU A 120 3.99 -6.42 2.35
CA GLU A 120 4.47 -7.79 2.15
C GLU A 120 3.42 -8.83 2.51
N GLY A 121 2.68 -8.62 3.60
CA GLY A 121 1.62 -9.53 4.05
C GLY A 121 0.30 -9.44 3.29
N THR A 122 0.14 -8.48 2.37
CA THR A 122 -1.16 -8.28 1.67
C THR A 122 -1.02 -8.07 0.16
N VAL A 123 -0.30 -7.04 -0.28
CA VAL A 123 -0.38 -6.52 -1.66
C VAL A 123 0.72 -7.04 -2.56
N LYS A 124 1.85 -7.51 -2.00
CA LYS A 124 2.97 -8.08 -2.79
C LYS A 124 2.50 -9.17 -3.76
N ASP A 125 1.67 -10.09 -3.28
CA ASP A 125 1.10 -11.16 -4.09
C ASP A 125 0.12 -10.64 -5.16
N LEU A 126 -0.69 -9.61 -4.85
CA LEU A 126 -1.58 -9.00 -5.84
C LEU A 126 -0.80 -8.34 -6.97
N VAL A 127 0.32 -7.68 -6.65
CA VAL A 127 1.21 -7.09 -7.67
C VAL A 127 1.80 -8.18 -8.57
N ARG A 128 2.22 -9.32 -7.99
CA ARG A 128 2.66 -10.49 -8.76
C ARG A 128 1.60 -10.95 -9.74
N ASP A 129 0.38 -11.13 -9.26
CA ASP A 129 -0.73 -11.63 -10.08
C ASP A 129 -1.04 -10.67 -11.24
N VAL A 130 -0.99 -9.34 -10.99
CA VAL A 130 -1.12 -8.31 -12.03
C VAL A 130 0.00 -8.40 -13.08
N LEU A 131 1.24 -8.63 -12.66
CA LEU A 131 2.38 -8.80 -13.58
C LEU A 131 2.27 -10.09 -14.44
N HIS A 132 1.48 -11.07 -14.00
CA HIS A 132 1.12 -12.26 -14.77
C HIS A 132 -0.16 -12.11 -15.60
N GLY A 133 -0.78 -10.92 -15.60
CA GLY A 133 -1.97 -10.62 -16.40
C GLY A 133 -3.30 -10.91 -15.71
N ALA A 134 -3.31 -11.18 -14.40
CA ALA A 134 -4.55 -11.26 -13.63
C ALA A 134 -5.08 -9.86 -13.27
N ASN A 135 -6.38 -9.77 -12.99
CA ASN A 135 -6.99 -8.55 -12.47
C ASN A 135 -7.04 -8.62 -10.94
N SER A 136 -6.56 -7.58 -10.26
CA SER A 136 -6.63 -7.44 -8.81
C SER A 136 -7.27 -6.11 -8.44
N LEU A 137 -8.06 -6.11 -7.36
CA LEU A 137 -8.69 -4.90 -6.82
C LEU A 137 -8.33 -4.77 -5.34
N LEU A 138 -7.85 -3.59 -4.96
CA LEU A 138 -7.56 -3.22 -3.59
C LEU A 138 -8.27 -1.92 -3.24
N PHE A 139 -8.90 -1.88 -2.08
CA PHE A 139 -9.45 -0.66 -1.50
C PHE A 139 -9.33 -0.68 0.01
N THR A 140 -9.17 0.49 0.62
CA THR A 140 -9.16 0.65 2.07
C THR A 140 -10.52 1.10 2.58
N TYR A 141 -11.06 0.43 3.60
CA TYR A 141 -12.33 0.79 4.22
C TYR A 141 -12.15 1.21 5.69
N GLY A 142 -13.00 2.11 6.17
CA GLY A 142 -12.99 2.56 7.57
C GLY A 142 -13.53 3.98 7.74
N VAL A 143 -13.78 4.37 8.99
CA VAL A 143 -14.25 5.72 9.36
C VAL A 143 -13.18 6.80 9.13
N THR A 144 -13.57 8.07 9.21
CA THR A 144 -12.60 9.18 9.23
C THR A 144 -11.62 8.99 10.40
N ASN A 145 -10.36 9.34 10.19
CA ASN A 145 -9.27 9.09 11.15
C ASN A 145 -8.93 7.61 11.41
N ALA A 146 -9.44 6.64 10.62
CA ALA A 146 -9.04 5.23 10.74
C ALA A 146 -7.67 4.91 10.12
N GLY A 147 -6.99 5.87 9.49
CA GLY A 147 -5.69 5.64 8.85
C GLY A 147 -5.75 5.13 7.41
N LYS A 148 -6.86 5.33 6.67
CA LYS A 148 -6.99 4.95 5.25
C LYS A 148 -5.89 5.57 4.36
N THR A 149 -5.75 6.90 4.41
CA THR A 149 -4.74 7.62 3.61
C THR A 149 -3.32 7.25 4.04
N PHE A 150 -3.09 7.10 5.34
CA PHE A 150 -1.81 6.62 5.87
C PHE A 150 -1.47 5.22 5.35
N THR A 151 -2.46 4.33 5.29
CA THR A 151 -2.28 2.98 4.74
C THR A 151 -2.00 2.99 3.25
N PHE A 152 -2.80 3.73 2.50
CA PHE A 152 -2.76 3.70 1.04
C PHE A 152 -1.57 4.47 0.47
N LEU A 153 -1.33 5.70 0.94
CA LEU A 153 -0.26 6.57 0.43
C LEU A 153 0.98 6.56 1.32
N GLY A 154 0.81 6.48 2.64
CA GLY A 154 1.89 6.60 3.62
C GLY A 154 2.48 8.01 3.73
N PRO A 155 3.21 8.31 4.81
CA PRO A 155 4.07 9.48 4.89
C PRO A 155 5.32 9.31 4.01
N ASP A 156 6.01 10.41 3.70
CA ASP A 156 7.25 10.38 2.90
C ASP A 156 8.34 9.50 3.54
N ALA A 157 8.36 9.42 4.88
CA ALA A 157 9.32 8.63 5.63
C ALA A 157 9.01 7.11 5.64
N ASP A 158 7.76 6.72 5.38
CA ASP A 158 7.35 5.31 5.31
C ASP A 158 6.26 5.16 4.25
N ALA A 159 6.69 4.90 3.01
CA ALA A 159 5.82 4.89 1.86
C ALA A 159 4.67 3.87 2.01
N GLY A 160 3.50 4.24 1.51
CA GLY A 160 2.30 3.42 1.62
C GLY A 160 2.22 2.26 0.64
N ILE A 161 1.05 1.64 0.58
CA ILE A 161 0.78 0.58 -0.39
C ILE A 161 0.97 1.06 -1.84
N LEU A 162 0.38 2.19 -2.22
CA LEU A 162 0.40 2.65 -3.60
C LEU A 162 1.83 2.92 -4.12
N PRO A 163 2.67 3.71 -3.43
CA PRO A 163 4.04 3.95 -3.91
C PRO A 163 4.87 2.66 -3.95
N ARG A 164 4.75 1.77 -2.94
CA ARG A 164 5.45 0.48 -2.91
C ARG A 164 5.02 -0.45 -4.05
N SER A 165 3.72 -0.49 -4.37
CA SER A 165 3.20 -1.23 -5.52
C SER A 165 3.78 -0.72 -6.83
N LEU A 166 3.82 0.60 -7.03
CA LEU A 166 4.36 1.19 -8.25
C LEU A 166 5.85 0.90 -8.38
N ASP A 167 6.62 1.10 -7.31
CA ASP A 167 8.05 0.78 -7.27
C ASP A 167 8.29 -0.70 -7.63
N LEU A 168 7.56 -1.62 -7.00
CA LEU A 168 7.67 -3.05 -7.29
C LEU A 168 7.30 -3.38 -8.75
N ILE A 169 6.23 -2.77 -9.29
CA ILE A 169 5.85 -2.95 -10.70
C ILE A 169 6.97 -2.49 -11.61
N PHE A 170 7.49 -1.27 -11.43
CA PHE A 170 8.53 -0.72 -12.29
C PHE A 170 9.84 -1.51 -12.21
N ASN A 171 10.26 -1.88 -10.99
CA ASN A 171 11.46 -2.69 -10.79
C ASN A 171 11.31 -4.13 -11.35
N SER A 172 10.08 -4.63 -11.50
CA SER A 172 9.82 -5.97 -12.06
C SER A 172 9.68 -6.00 -13.58
N ILE A 173 9.41 -4.86 -14.23
CA ILE A 173 9.24 -4.79 -15.69
C ILE A 173 10.53 -4.46 -16.43
N ASP A 174 11.60 -4.03 -15.77
CA ASP A 174 12.85 -3.59 -16.41
C ASP A 174 13.40 -4.59 -17.44
N GLU A 175 13.30 -5.90 -17.17
CA GLU A 175 13.73 -6.95 -18.10
C GLU A 175 12.70 -7.29 -19.19
N ARG A 176 11.46 -6.79 -19.07
CA ARG A 176 10.33 -7.05 -19.98
C ARG A 176 9.95 -5.83 -20.82
N VAL A 177 10.76 -4.78 -20.80
CA VAL A 177 10.52 -3.56 -21.59
C VAL A 177 10.80 -3.82 -23.06
N PHE A 178 9.77 -3.65 -23.90
CA PHE A 178 9.94 -3.65 -25.35
C PHE A 178 10.72 -2.41 -25.80
N THR A 179 11.93 -2.60 -26.31
CA THR A 179 12.82 -1.51 -26.76
C THR A 179 12.63 -1.10 -28.23
N GLY A 180 11.78 -1.82 -28.97
CA GLY A 180 11.53 -1.53 -30.38
C GLY A 180 10.68 -0.27 -30.58
N THR A 181 10.83 0.36 -31.75
CA THR A 181 10.05 1.54 -32.16
C THR A 181 8.80 1.22 -32.96
N GLY A 182 8.55 -0.07 -33.25
CA GLY A 182 7.47 -0.51 -34.12
C GLY A 182 6.09 -0.65 -33.47
N ILE A 183 5.96 -0.29 -32.20
CA ILE A 183 4.70 -0.39 -31.46
C ILE A 183 4.34 0.99 -30.90
N LYS A 184 3.11 1.42 -31.17
CA LYS A 184 2.51 2.62 -30.58
C LYS A 184 1.36 2.20 -29.65
N PRO A 185 1.43 2.54 -28.35
CA PRO A 185 0.31 2.31 -27.44
C PRO A 185 -0.94 3.02 -27.95
N GLN A 186 -2.07 2.33 -27.93
CA GLN A 186 -3.37 2.87 -28.34
C GLN A 186 -4.37 2.61 -27.22
N ARG A 187 -4.91 3.68 -26.63
CA ARG A 187 -5.73 3.58 -25.40
C ARG A 187 -4.96 2.89 -24.26
N CYS A 188 -5.68 2.32 -23.28
CA CYS A 188 -5.09 1.68 -22.10
C CYS A 188 -4.76 0.18 -22.30
N ARG A 189 -5.18 -0.45 -23.40
CA ARG A 189 -5.05 -1.91 -23.62
C ARG A 189 -4.71 -2.35 -25.04
N GLU A 190 -4.76 -1.45 -26.01
CA GLU A 190 -4.48 -1.78 -27.41
C GLU A 190 -3.11 -1.24 -27.83
N PHE A 191 -2.62 -1.72 -28.96
CA PHE A 191 -1.46 -1.14 -29.62
C PHE A 191 -1.62 -1.21 -31.13
N SER A 192 -1.02 -0.26 -31.82
CA SER A 192 -0.86 -0.30 -33.27
C SER A 192 0.58 -0.64 -33.60
N ARG A 193 0.77 -1.48 -34.61
CA ARG A 193 2.09 -1.72 -35.21
C ARG A 193 2.34 -0.66 -36.26
N LEU A 194 3.49 -0.03 -36.20
CA LEU A 194 3.89 1.03 -37.12
C LEU A 194 4.66 0.45 -38.31
N SER A 195 4.32 0.91 -39.51
CA SER A 195 5.14 0.66 -40.70
C SER A 195 6.51 1.35 -40.57
N THR A 196 7.49 0.95 -41.37
CA THR A 196 8.83 1.56 -41.36
C THR A 196 8.77 3.07 -41.62
N GLU A 197 7.90 3.51 -42.53
CA GLU A 197 7.69 4.93 -42.83
C GLU A 197 7.14 5.69 -41.61
N GLN A 198 6.11 5.14 -40.96
CA GLN A 198 5.52 5.73 -39.75
C GLN A 198 6.50 5.82 -38.59
N GLN A 199 7.40 4.84 -38.44
CA GLN A 199 8.44 4.88 -37.41
C GLN A 199 9.42 6.05 -37.62
N VAL A 200 9.78 6.34 -38.87
CA VAL A 200 10.66 7.47 -39.22
C VAL A 200 9.98 8.80 -38.91
N GLU A 201 8.69 8.93 -39.27
CA GLU A 201 7.90 10.13 -38.98
C GLU A 201 7.76 10.38 -37.47
N GLU A 202 7.42 9.35 -36.69
CA GLU A 202 7.30 9.43 -35.24
C GLU A 202 8.63 9.77 -34.57
N ALA A 203 9.75 9.21 -35.04
CA ALA A 203 11.07 9.53 -34.54
C ALA A 203 11.45 11.00 -34.81
N ALA A 204 11.14 11.51 -36.01
CA ALA A 204 11.34 12.91 -36.36
C ALA A 204 10.48 13.83 -35.48
N PHE A 205 9.19 13.48 -35.27
CA PHE A 205 8.28 14.20 -34.41
C PHE A 205 8.77 14.26 -32.95
N LYS A 206 9.12 13.10 -32.36
CA LYS A 206 9.67 13.03 -30.99
C LYS A 206 10.91 13.91 -30.83
N ARG A 207 11.84 13.85 -31.78
CA ARG A 207 13.06 14.68 -31.75
C ARG A 207 12.74 16.18 -31.78
N ASN A 208 11.77 16.59 -32.59
CA ASN A 208 11.35 17.99 -32.65
C ASN A 208 10.67 18.43 -31.34
N LEU A 209 9.80 17.59 -30.78
CA LEU A 209 9.12 17.86 -29.50
C LEU A 209 10.12 18.01 -28.34
N PHE A 210 11.07 17.08 -28.20
CA PHE A 210 12.10 17.17 -27.15
C PHE A 210 13.05 18.35 -27.33
N ARG A 211 13.23 18.86 -28.54
CA ARG A 211 13.99 20.10 -28.77
C ARG A 211 13.25 21.32 -28.23
N GLN A 212 11.93 21.36 -28.35
CA GLN A 212 11.10 22.47 -27.85
C GLN A 212 10.98 22.49 -26.33
N LEU A 213 11.10 21.34 -25.65
CA LEU A 213 11.06 21.25 -24.18
C LEU A 213 12.40 21.58 -23.49
N LYS A 214 13.47 21.79 -24.26
CA LYS A 214 14.82 22.11 -23.73
C LYS A 214 15.11 23.62 -23.72
N GLU A 215 14.16 24.45 -24.14
CA GLU A 215 14.17 25.91 -23.98
C GLU A 215 13.32 26.31 -22.77
#